data_AF-A0A914EBV6-F1
#
_entry.id   AF-A0A914EBV6-F1
#
_cell.length_a   1.000
_cell.length_b   1.000
_cell.length_c   1.000
_cell.angle_alpha   90.00
_cell.angle_beta   90.00
_cell.angle_gamma   90.00
#
_symmetry.space_group_name_H-M   'P 1'
#
loop_
_entity.id
_entity.type
_entity.pdbx_description
1 polymer ?
#
loop_
_entity_poly.entity_id
_entity_poly.type
_entity_poly.pdbx_seq_one_letter_code
_entity_poly.pdbx_strand_id
1 'polypeptide(L)'
;MTVISNRSTASLDIVSFYLYLIEGAILMFVNGYMGSVVFMSKRLRNQKEYVLIGSNMLFDAYFGFSWLMCGVYSLNLYYNNEYLPLYSKWECFILYQTLIFTISAPSVGWISFFTCIDRLVSIVFPVKYMKLPAKFAYLTPILAALFTMPIVVLFGITSYWYKDDLYTEPALCDLENTGSTDVYQAYRGTRIACSLSCVLIYIPIAFKSYKVSYQS
;
A
#
# COMPACT_ATOMS: atom_id res chain seq x y z
N MET A 1 -17.59 -26.03 -11.41
CA MET A 1 -18.18 -25.63 -12.70
C MET A 1 -17.91 -24.14 -12.82
N THR A 2 -17.03 -23.72 -13.73
CA THR A 2 -16.68 -22.32 -13.94
C THR A 2 -17.82 -21.64 -14.69
N VAL A 3 -18.41 -20.60 -14.10
CA VAL A 3 -19.40 -19.75 -14.77
C VAL A 3 -18.64 -18.71 -15.60
N ILE A 4 -19.00 -18.56 -16.87
CA ILE A 4 -18.27 -17.69 -17.81
C ILE A 4 -19.06 -16.39 -17.97
N SER A 5 -18.36 -15.25 -17.94
CA SER A 5 -18.94 -13.93 -18.19
C SER A 5 -19.21 -13.71 -19.67
N ASN A 6 -20.17 -12.84 -19.99
CA ASN A 6 -20.37 -12.36 -21.37
C ASN A 6 -19.33 -11.30 -21.79
N ARG A 7 -18.40 -10.91 -20.90
CA ARG A 7 -17.26 -10.03 -21.24
C ARG A 7 -16.13 -10.82 -21.89
N SER A 8 -15.82 -10.47 -23.13
CA SER A 8 -14.64 -10.99 -23.84
C SER A 8 -13.36 -10.35 -23.30
N THR A 9 -12.30 -11.14 -23.17
CA THR A 9 -10.96 -10.65 -22.81
C THR A 9 -10.38 -9.69 -23.84
N ALA A 10 -10.82 -9.74 -25.10
CA ALA A 10 -10.40 -8.83 -26.16
C ALA A 10 -10.82 -7.37 -25.92
N SER A 11 -11.85 -7.14 -25.09
CA SER A 11 -12.29 -5.79 -24.71
C SER A 11 -11.46 -5.16 -23.59
N LEU A 12 -10.53 -5.93 -23.00
CA LEU A 12 -9.69 -5.46 -21.91
C LEU A 12 -8.54 -4.60 -22.43
N ASP A 13 -8.21 -3.56 -21.69
CA ASP A 13 -7.06 -2.73 -21.97
C ASP A 13 -5.77 -3.43 -21.54
N ILE A 14 -5.15 -4.13 -22.49
CA ILE A 14 -3.89 -4.85 -22.27
C ILE A 14 -2.74 -3.91 -21.88
N VAL A 15 -2.81 -2.63 -22.28
CA VAL A 15 -1.77 -1.64 -21.96
C VAL A 15 -1.69 -1.44 -20.46
N SER A 16 -2.84 -1.35 -19.78
CA SER A 16 -2.91 -1.25 -18.32
C SER A 16 -2.23 -2.44 -17.62
N PHE A 17 -2.36 -3.65 -18.16
CA PHE A 17 -1.71 -4.85 -17.57
C PHE A 17 -0.19 -4.81 -17.68
N TYR A 18 0.33 -4.36 -18.83
CA TYR A 18 1.78 -4.16 -19.01
C TYR A 18 2.31 -3.04 -18.11
N LEU A 19 1.55 -1.96 -17.92
CA LEU A 19 1.92 -0.89 -16.99
C LEU A 19 2.04 -1.42 -15.56
N TYR A 20 1.07 -2.19 -15.07
CA TYR A 20 1.13 -2.79 -13.73
C TYR A 20 2.36 -3.70 -13.55
N LEU A 21 2.69 -4.48 -14.58
CA LEU A 21 3.87 -5.34 -14.58
C LEU A 21 5.17 -4.52 -14.51
N ILE A 22 5.33 -3.54 -15.39
CA ILE A 22 6.56 -2.76 -15.52
C ILE A 22 6.74 -1.84 -14.31
N GLU A 23 5.72 -1.06 -13.94
CA GLU A 23 5.78 -0.17 -12.78
C GLU A 23 5.97 -0.96 -11.48
N GLY A 24 5.22 -2.06 -11.31
CA GLY A 24 5.36 -2.95 -10.17
C GLY A 24 6.77 -3.53 -10.05
N ALA A 25 7.36 -3.99 -11.15
CA ALA A 25 8.73 -4.49 -11.18
C ALA A 25 9.74 -3.40 -10.79
N ILE A 26 9.66 -2.20 -11.39
CA ILE A 26 10.57 -1.09 -11.09
C ILE A 26 10.48 -0.71 -9.61
N LEU A 27 9.27 -0.52 -9.09
CA LEU A 27 9.04 -0.16 -7.68
C LEU A 27 9.58 -1.25 -6.74
N MET A 28 9.31 -2.52 -7.03
CA MET A 28 9.76 -3.65 -6.21
C MET A 28 11.29 -3.73 -6.18
N PHE A 29 11.95 -3.72 -7.34
CA PHE A 29 13.39 -3.95 -7.42
C PHE A 29 14.19 -2.75 -6.92
N VAL A 30 13.84 -1.53 -7.33
CA VAL A 30 14.58 -0.32 -6.94
C VAL A 30 14.44 -0.07 -5.44
N ASN A 31 13.21 -0.03 -4.92
CA ASN A 31 12.99 0.24 -3.50
C ASN A 31 13.40 -0.95 -2.62
N GLY A 32 13.21 -2.19 -3.10
CA GLY A 32 13.63 -3.38 -2.38
C GLY A 32 15.14 -3.43 -2.22
N TYR A 33 15.90 -3.13 -3.29
CA TYR A 33 17.34 -3.03 -3.23
C TYR A 33 17.80 -1.94 -2.27
N MET A 34 17.31 -0.70 -2.43
CA MET A 34 17.70 0.42 -1.57
C MET A 34 17.35 0.17 -0.09
N GLY A 35 16.15 -0.32 0.19
CA GLY A 35 15.73 -0.69 1.54
C GLY A 35 16.63 -1.78 2.12
N SER A 36 16.97 -2.81 1.34
CA SER A 36 17.86 -3.88 1.78
C SER A 36 19.27 -3.37 2.15
N VAL A 37 19.83 -2.43 1.38
CA VAL A 37 21.15 -1.82 1.67
C VAL A 37 21.14 -1.13 3.03
N VAL A 38 20.08 -0.36 3.32
CA VAL A 38 19.90 0.29 4.62
C VAL A 38 19.89 -0.74 5.74
N PHE A 39 19.11 -1.81 5.60
CA PHE A 39 18.97 -2.83 6.65
C PHE A 39 20.12 -3.84 6.70
N MET A 40 20.99 -3.93 5.71
CA MET A 40 22.20 -4.75 5.78
C MET A 40 23.34 -3.98 6.45
N SER A 41 23.43 -2.66 6.25
CA SER A 41 24.47 -1.83 6.87
C SER A 41 24.22 -1.59 8.36
N LYS A 42 25.12 -2.06 9.23
CA LYS A 42 25.07 -1.76 10.68
C LYS A 42 25.17 -0.26 10.96
N ARG A 43 25.96 0.47 10.16
CA ARG A 43 26.15 1.92 10.30
C ARG A 43 24.85 2.68 10.03
N LEU A 44 24.15 2.34 8.95
CA LEU A 44 22.91 3.02 8.56
C LEU A 44 21.75 2.67 9.51
N ARG A 45 21.63 1.40 9.93
CA ARG A 45 20.59 0.97 10.90
C ARG A 45 20.65 1.63 12.27
N ASN A 46 21.82 2.14 12.66
CA ASN A 46 21.97 2.85 13.93
C ASN A 46 21.47 4.30 13.85
N GLN A 47 21.13 4.78 12.65
CA GLN A 47 20.59 6.11 12.43
C GLN A 47 19.08 6.01 12.14
N LYS A 48 18.28 6.56 13.05
CA LYS A 48 16.80 6.53 13.00
C LYS A 48 16.21 6.99 11.66
N GLU A 49 16.81 8.00 11.05
CA GLU A 49 16.33 8.59 9.80
C GLU A 49 16.44 7.61 8.63
N TYR A 50 17.56 6.89 8.55
CA TYR A 50 17.77 5.88 7.53
C TYR A 50 16.86 4.68 7.76
N VAL A 51 16.66 4.25 9.02
CA VAL A 51 15.70 3.18 9.33
C VAL A 51 14.30 3.54 8.86
N LEU A 52 13.85 4.78 9.07
CA LEU A 52 12.53 5.24 8.63
C LEU A 52 12.43 5.28 7.11
N ILE A 53 13.43 5.84 6.43
CA ILE A 53 13.50 5.88 4.95
C ILE A 53 13.54 4.47 4.36
N GLY A 54 14.39 3.60 4.90
CA GLY A 54 14.49 2.20 4.48
C GLY A 54 13.20 1.44 4.71
N SER A 55 12.47 1.72 5.80
CA SER A 55 11.15 1.14 6.05
C SER A 55 10.14 1.58 4.98
N ASN A 56 10.08 2.87 4.65
CA ASN A 56 9.24 3.38 3.56
C ASN A 56 9.57 2.68 2.23
N MET A 57 10.85 2.57 1.89
CA MET A 57 11.28 1.85 0.68
C MET A 57 10.85 0.38 0.67
N LEU A 58 10.93 -0.33 1.79
CA LEU A 58 10.43 -1.71 1.85
C LEU A 58 8.91 -1.79 1.68
N PHE A 59 8.15 -0.82 2.19
CA PHE A 59 6.70 -0.75 1.97
C PHE A 59 6.35 -0.43 0.52
N ASP A 60 7.09 0.48 -0.12
CA ASP A 60 6.93 0.78 -1.54
C ASP A 60 7.31 -0.43 -2.41
N ALA A 61 8.31 -1.20 -2.00
CA ALA A 61 8.67 -2.45 -2.66
C ALA A 61 7.56 -3.50 -2.51
N TYR A 62 6.99 -3.62 -1.32
CA TYR A 62 5.84 -4.50 -1.05
C TYR A 62 4.60 -4.08 -1.84
N PHE A 63 4.36 -2.78 -1.99
CA PHE A 63 3.32 -2.25 -2.86
C PHE A 63 3.62 -2.52 -4.35
N GLY A 64 4.86 -2.34 -4.80
CA GLY A 64 5.27 -2.70 -6.17
C GLY A 64 5.08 -4.19 -6.47
N PHE A 65 5.33 -5.06 -5.50
CA PHE A 65 5.07 -6.50 -5.63
C PHE A 65 3.58 -6.82 -5.84
N SER A 66 2.67 -6.08 -5.20
CA SER A 66 1.22 -6.28 -5.40
C SER A 66 0.79 -5.90 -6.82
N TRP A 67 1.30 -4.80 -7.36
CA TRP A 67 1.10 -4.40 -8.76
C TRP A 67 1.67 -5.41 -9.75
N LEU A 68 2.89 -5.89 -9.50
CA LEU A 68 3.53 -6.91 -10.33
C LEU A 68 2.67 -8.18 -10.41
N MET A 69 2.19 -8.66 -9.25
CA MET A 69 1.33 -9.84 -9.19
C MET A 69 -0.02 -9.62 -9.87
N CYS A 70 -0.62 -8.42 -9.72
CA CYS A 70 -1.83 -8.04 -10.45
C CYS A 70 -1.62 -8.06 -11.97
N GLY A 71 -0.50 -7.51 -12.46
CA GLY A 71 -0.15 -7.53 -13.88
C GLY A 71 0.06 -8.95 -14.43
N VAL A 72 0.82 -9.79 -13.73
CA VAL A 72 1.04 -11.20 -14.11
C VAL A 72 -0.28 -11.96 -14.16
N TYR A 73 -1.11 -11.83 -13.13
CA TYR A 73 -2.40 -12.50 -13.05
C TYR A 73 -3.36 -12.03 -14.16
N SER A 74 -3.44 -10.73 -14.42
CA SER A 74 -4.31 -10.17 -15.46
C SER A 74 -3.88 -10.59 -16.87
N LEU A 75 -2.58 -10.61 -17.16
CA LEU A 75 -2.05 -11.14 -18.43
C LEU A 75 -2.33 -12.64 -18.57
N ASN A 76 -2.19 -13.41 -17.48
CA ASN A 76 -2.49 -14.84 -17.49
C ASN A 76 -3.98 -15.10 -17.78
N LEU A 77 -4.89 -14.28 -17.25
CA LEU A 77 -6.32 -14.36 -17.58
C LEU A 77 -6.58 -14.01 -19.04
N TYR A 78 -5.93 -12.95 -19.55
CA TYR A 78 -6.08 -12.48 -20.93
C TYR A 78 -5.64 -13.53 -21.95
N TYR A 79 -4.47 -14.16 -21.76
CA TYR A 79 -3.92 -15.11 -22.74
C TYR A 79 -4.55 -16.50 -22.71
N ASN A 80 -5.06 -16.94 -21.54
CA ASN A 80 -5.58 -18.30 -21.40
C ASN A 80 -7.10 -18.41 -21.55
N ASN A 81 -7.83 -17.29 -21.62
CA ASN A 81 -9.29 -17.30 -21.70
C ASN A 81 -9.79 -16.35 -22.79
N GLU A 82 -10.77 -16.80 -23.57
CA GLU A 82 -11.49 -15.95 -24.53
C GLU A 82 -12.53 -15.05 -23.83
N TYR A 83 -13.06 -15.53 -22.71
CA TYR A 83 -14.05 -14.86 -21.87
C TYR A 83 -13.61 -14.91 -20.41
N LEU A 84 -13.90 -13.85 -19.65
CA LEU A 84 -13.52 -13.81 -18.24
C LEU A 84 -14.36 -14.81 -17.42
N PRO A 85 -13.72 -15.68 -16.62
CA PRO A 85 -14.47 -16.47 -15.64
C PRO A 85 -15.08 -15.54 -14.58
N LEU A 86 -16.20 -15.96 -14.00
CA LEU A 86 -16.88 -15.25 -12.93
C LEU A 86 -16.52 -15.87 -11.58
N TYR A 87 -16.18 -15.02 -10.62
CA TYR A 87 -15.74 -15.37 -9.27
C TYR A 87 -16.73 -14.78 -8.26
N SER A 88 -16.88 -15.43 -7.11
CA SER A 88 -17.55 -14.82 -5.95
C SER A 88 -16.67 -13.72 -5.35
N LYS A 89 -17.27 -12.82 -4.57
CA LYS A 89 -16.54 -11.76 -3.88
C LYS A 89 -15.49 -12.30 -2.92
N TRP A 90 -15.82 -13.40 -2.22
CA TRP A 90 -14.89 -14.07 -1.33
C TRP A 90 -13.69 -14.68 -2.08
N GLU A 91 -13.93 -15.36 -3.20
CA GLU A 91 -12.86 -15.89 -4.04
C GLU A 91 -11.95 -14.78 -4.57
N CYS A 92 -12.53 -13.65 -4.99
CA CYS A 92 -11.76 -12.48 -5.38
C CYS A 92 -10.92 -11.91 -4.23
N PHE A 93 -11.46 -11.87 -3.01
CA PHE A 93 -10.76 -11.35 -1.84
C PHE A 93 -9.55 -12.21 -1.45
N ILE A 94 -9.68 -13.54 -1.45
CA ILE A 94 -8.62 -14.46 -1.03
C ILE A 94 -7.50 -14.64 -2.07
N LEU A 95 -7.68 -14.12 -3.29
CA LEU A 95 -6.61 -14.09 -4.28
C LEU A 95 -5.40 -13.31 -3.73
N TYR A 96 -4.21 -13.87 -3.94
CA TYR A 96 -2.97 -13.34 -3.37
C TYR A 96 -2.74 -11.88 -3.74
N GLN A 97 -2.93 -11.50 -5.00
CA GLN A 97 -2.78 -10.13 -5.47
C GLN A 97 -3.75 -9.17 -4.76
N THR A 98 -5.02 -9.58 -4.56
CA THR A 98 -6.04 -8.76 -3.91
C THR A 98 -5.75 -8.58 -2.43
N LEU A 99 -5.39 -9.65 -1.72
CA LEU A 99 -4.99 -9.59 -0.30
C LEU A 99 -3.80 -8.65 -0.10
N ILE A 100 -2.73 -8.83 -0.87
CA ILE A 100 -1.52 -8.02 -0.77
C ILE A 100 -1.86 -6.56 -1.11
N PHE A 101 -2.67 -6.31 -2.13
CA PHE A 101 -3.08 -4.94 -2.50
C PHE A 101 -3.88 -4.26 -1.38
N THR A 102 -4.84 -4.97 -0.80
CA THR A 102 -5.69 -4.50 0.32
C THR A 102 -4.85 -4.17 1.56
N ILE A 103 -3.77 -4.89 1.81
CA ILE A 103 -2.85 -4.60 2.92
C ILE A 103 -1.93 -3.43 2.56
N SER A 104 -1.33 -3.45 1.37
CA SER A 104 -0.24 -2.54 1.01
C SER A 104 -0.70 -1.10 0.80
N ALA A 105 -1.78 -0.84 0.06
CA ALA A 105 -2.14 0.55 -0.27
C ALA A 105 -2.47 1.46 0.93
N PRO A 106 -3.27 1.04 1.93
CA PRO A 106 -3.51 1.85 3.12
C PRO A 106 -2.27 1.91 4.02
N SER A 107 -1.45 0.86 4.05
CA SER A 107 -0.19 0.85 4.81
C SER A 107 0.77 1.95 4.33
N VAL A 108 0.86 2.19 3.02
CA VAL A 108 1.66 3.30 2.44
C VAL A 108 1.15 4.67 2.90
N GLY A 109 -0.16 4.83 3.05
CA GLY A 109 -0.76 6.04 3.62
C GLY A 109 -0.36 6.24 5.09
N TRP A 110 -0.54 5.20 5.91
CA TRP A 110 -0.22 5.25 7.34
C TRP A 110 1.27 5.46 7.62
N ILE A 111 2.16 4.77 6.90
CA ILE A 111 3.60 4.91 7.10
C ILE A 111 4.09 6.31 6.73
N SER A 112 3.53 6.91 5.68
CA SER A 112 3.80 8.30 5.30
C SER A 112 3.33 9.27 6.38
N PHE A 113 2.15 9.05 6.94
CA PHE A 113 1.60 9.86 8.03
C PHE A 113 2.45 9.78 9.30
N PHE A 114 2.80 8.58 9.76
CA PHE A 114 3.68 8.40 10.92
C PHE A 114 5.09 8.95 10.67
N THR A 115 5.60 8.86 9.44
CA THR A 115 6.85 9.52 9.05
C THR A 115 6.75 11.04 9.22
N CYS A 116 5.64 11.65 8.81
CA CYS A 116 5.42 13.10 8.99
C CYS A 116 5.34 13.49 10.47
N ILE A 117 4.70 12.68 11.31
CA ILE A 117 4.67 12.88 12.76
C ILE A 117 6.08 12.80 13.34
N ASP A 118 6.87 11.79 12.98
CA ASP A 118 8.26 11.65 13.42
C ASP A 118 9.08 12.91 13.09
N ARG A 119 8.93 13.44 11.88
CA ARG A 119 9.58 14.68 11.45
C ARG A 119 9.08 15.90 12.22
N LEU A 120 7.78 16.02 12.47
CA LEU A 120 7.24 17.08 13.32
C LEU A 120 7.84 17.03 14.73
N VAL A 121 7.90 15.85 15.36
CA VAL A 121 8.49 15.67 16.68
C VAL A 121 9.97 16.05 16.69
N SER A 122 10.71 15.68 15.63
CA SER A 122 12.14 16.03 15.50
C SER A 122 12.39 17.53 15.50
N ILE A 123 11.51 18.30 14.85
CA ILE A 123 11.63 19.75 14.69
C ILE A 123 11.05 20.49 15.91
N VAL A 124 9.97 19.98 16.48
CA VAL A 124 9.35 20.60 17.66
C VAL A 124 10.22 20.38 18.90
N PHE A 125 10.77 19.17 19.10
CA PHE A 125 11.50 18.76 20.30
C PHE A 125 12.88 18.13 19.98
N PRO A 126 13.83 18.87 19.38
CA PRO A 126 15.09 18.31 18.89
C PRO A 126 15.94 17.63 19.98
N VAL A 127 16.04 18.24 21.17
CA VAL A 127 16.83 17.69 22.29
C VAL A 127 16.27 16.36 22.79
N LYS A 128 14.94 16.24 22.90
CA LYS A 128 14.29 14.99 23.30
C LYS A 128 14.43 13.94 22.19
N TYR A 129 14.22 14.35 20.94
CA TYR A 129 14.30 13.47 19.79
C TYR A 129 15.71 12.90 19.59
N MET A 130 16.77 13.68 19.80
CA MET A 130 18.16 13.20 19.74
C MET A 130 18.47 12.12 20.79
N LYS A 131 17.80 12.13 21.95
CA LYS A 131 17.99 11.14 23.01
C LYS A 131 17.22 9.84 22.76
N LEU A 132 16.28 9.80 21.82
CA LEU A 132 15.51 8.59 21.52
C LEU A 132 16.39 7.54 20.80
N PRO A 133 16.33 6.27 21.22
CA PRO A 133 17.07 5.21 20.55
C PRO A 133 16.50 4.93 19.15
N ALA A 134 17.37 4.52 18.22
CA ALA A 134 17.00 4.19 16.85
C ALA A 134 15.92 3.09 16.74
N LYS A 135 15.75 2.28 17.79
CA LYS A 135 14.69 1.27 17.89
C LYS A 135 13.28 1.86 17.74
N PHE A 136 13.05 3.13 18.11
CA PHE A 136 11.75 3.78 17.92
C PHE A 136 11.37 3.93 16.45
N ALA A 137 12.34 4.06 15.53
CA ALA A 137 12.03 4.17 14.11
C ALA A 137 11.39 2.90 13.53
N TYR A 138 11.63 1.73 14.13
CA TYR A 138 10.98 0.48 13.76
C TYR A 138 9.53 0.39 14.23
N LEU A 139 9.09 1.27 15.13
CA LEU A 139 7.70 1.31 15.58
C LEU A 139 6.77 1.85 14.47
N THR A 140 7.26 2.76 13.63
CA THR A 140 6.51 3.35 12.53
C THR A 140 5.90 2.31 11.57
N PRO A 141 6.66 1.38 10.97
CA PRO A 141 6.08 0.35 10.10
C PRO A 141 5.14 -0.60 10.84
N ILE A 142 5.41 -0.90 12.12
CA ILE A 142 4.53 -1.75 12.95
C ILE A 142 3.18 -1.07 13.17
N LEU A 143 3.18 0.23 13.51
CA LEU A 143 1.96 1.01 13.66
C LEU A 143 1.22 1.10 12.32
N ALA A 144 1.92 1.34 11.21
CA ALA A 144 1.28 1.38 9.88
C ALA A 144 0.54 0.08 9.54
N ALA A 145 1.16 -1.08 9.84
CA ALA A 145 0.52 -2.38 9.68
C ALA A 145 -0.67 -2.54 10.62
N LEU A 146 -0.52 -2.21 11.91
CA LEU A 146 -1.58 -2.33 12.92
C LEU A 146 -2.82 -1.49 12.58
N PHE A 147 -2.62 -0.25 12.15
CA PHE A 147 -3.71 0.66 11.75
C PHE A 147 -4.35 0.28 10.42
N THR A 148 -3.69 -0.56 9.62
CA THR A 148 -4.25 -1.12 8.39
C THR A 148 -5.15 -2.33 8.66
N MET A 149 -4.87 -3.12 9.69
CA MET A 149 -5.62 -4.35 9.96
C MET A 149 -7.15 -4.18 10.06
N PRO A 150 -7.71 -3.13 10.70
CA PRO A 150 -9.16 -2.96 10.76
C PRO A 150 -9.83 -2.92 9.39
N ILE A 151 -9.22 -2.24 8.40
CA ILE A 151 -9.82 -2.13 7.08
C ILE A 151 -9.73 -3.42 6.27
N VAL A 152 -8.63 -4.15 6.44
CA VAL A 152 -8.44 -5.48 5.83
C VAL A 152 -9.45 -6.48 6.41
N VAL A 153 -9.68 -6.45 7.72
CA VAL A 153 -10.67 -7.29 8.40
C VAL A 153 -12.08 -6.94 7.93
N LEU A 154 -12.43 -5.65 7.80
CA LEU A 154 -13.73 -5.23 7.27
C LEU A 154 -13.95 -5.69 5.83
N PHE A 155 -12.91 -5.62 4.97
CA PHE A 155 -12.96 -6.20 3.63
C PHE A 155 -13.21 -7.69 3.67
N GLY A 156 -12.47 -8.44 4.50
CA GLY A 156 -12.63 -9.89 4.60
C GLY A 156 -14.02 -10.29 5.11
N ILE A 157 -14.53 -9.59 6.12
CA ILE A 157 -15.89 -9.80 6.64
C ILE A 157 -16.90 -9.56 5.52
N THR A 158 -16.93 -8.37 4.91
CA THR A 158 -17.92 -8.04 3.87
C THR A 158 -17.84 -8.97 2.67
N SER A 159 -16.63 -9.30 2.20
CA SER A 159 -16.44 -10.26 1.10
C SER A 159 -16.99 -11.65 1.46
N TYR A 160 -16.84 -12.08 2.71
CA TYR A 160 -17.36 -13.37 3.20
C TYR A 160 -18.88 -13.39 3.33
N TRP A 161 -19.52 -12.29 3.75
CA TRP A 161 -20.99 -12.20 3.82
C TRP A 161 -21.65 -12.40 2.45
N TYR A 162 -21.00 -11.97 1.38
CA TYR A 162 -21.47 -12.09 0.00
C TYR A 162 -20.83 -13.28 -0.75
N LYS A 163 -20.34 -14.30 -0.05
CA LYS A 163 -19.70 -15.46 -0.69
C LYS A 163 -20.67 -16.32 -1.50
N ASP A 164 -21.93 -16.36 -1.07
CA ASP A 164 -22.98 -17.23 -1.65
C ASP A 164 -23.80 -16.51 -2.72
N ASP A 165 -23.58 -15.20 -2.90
CA ASP A 165 -24.11 -14.47 -4.04
C ASP A 165 -23.57 -15.12 -5.33
N LEU A 166 -24.46 -15.32 -6.31
CA LEU A 166 -24.13 -15.87 -7.62
C LEU A 166 -22.84 -15.23 -8.14
N TYR A 167 -21.96 -16.01 -8.78
CA TYR A 167 -20.71 -15.54 -9.40
C TYR A 167 -20.96 -14.31 -10.29
N THR A 168 -20.86 -13.11 -9.72
CA THR A 168 -21.21 -11.84 -10.39
C THR A 168 -19.99 -11.10 -10.87
N GLU A 169 -18.84 -11.35 -10.24
CA GLU A 169 -17.66 -10.53 -10.46
C GLU A 169 -16.73 -11.15 -11.51
N PRO A 170 -16.20 -10.35 -12.45
CA PRO A 170 -15.17 -10.84 -13.37
C PRO A 170 -13.92 -11.23 -12.58
N ALA A 171 -13.26 -12.32 -13.00
CA ALA A 171 -12.06 -12.84 -12.33
C ALA A 171 -10.86 -11.88 -12.29
N LEU A 172 -10.94 -10.72 -12.94
CA LEU A 172 -10.01 -9.59 -12.73
C LEU A 172 -9.99 -9.11 -11.27
N CYS A 173 -11.12 -9.28 -10.56
CA CYS A 173 -11.25 -8.99 -9.14
C CYS A 173 -10.80 -7.58 -8.76
N ASP A 174 -11.36 -6.58 -9.46
CA ASP A 174 -11.16 -5.19 -9.10
C ASP A 174 -11.54 -4.97 -7.63
N LEU A 175 -10.72 -4.20 -6.91
CA LEU A 175 -10.88 -4.03 -5.47
C LEU A 175 -12.23 -3.37 -5.11
N GLU A 176 -12.75 -2.54 -6.01
CA GLU A 176 -14.08 -1.91 -5.91
C GLU A 176 -15.21 -2.94 -5.80
N ASN A 177 -15.05 -4.08 -6.47
CA ASN A 177 -16.06 -5.12 -6.55
C ASN A 177 -15.87 -6.23 -5.51
N THR A 178 -14.69 -6.28 -4.88
CA THR A 178 -14.33 -7.32 -3.92
C THR A 178 -15.10 -7.19 -2.60
N GLY A 179 -15.30 -5.96 -2.12
CA GLY A 179 -16.01 -5.67 -0.87
C GLY A 179 -17.38 -5.02 -1.06
N SER A 180 -17.91 -4.43 0.02
CA SER A 180 -19.00 -3.47 -0.12
C SER A 180 -18.47 -2.12 -0.59
N THR A 181 -19.29 -1.36 -1.32
CA THR A 181 -18.95 -0.01 -1.80
C THR A 181 -18.51 0.90 -0.66
N ASP A 182 -19.17 0.82 0.49
CA ASP A 182 -18.85 1.63 1.68
C ASP A 182 -17.45 1.33 2.22
N VAL A 183 -17.06 0.04 2.27
CA VAL A 183 -15.73 -0.37 2.74
C VAL A 183 -14.66 0.07 1.74
N TYR A 184 -14.93 -0.04 0.44
CA TYR A 184 -14.02 0.48 -0.60
C TYR A 184 -13.85 2.00 -0.52
N GLN A 185 -14.92 2.75 -0.27
CA GLN A 185 -14.84 4.19 -0.05
C GLN A 185 -14.05 4.54 1.20
N ALA A 186 -14.26 3.84 2.32
CA ALA A 186 -13.47 4.03 3.54
C ALA A 186 -11.99 3.72 3.32
N TYR A 187 -11.69 2.71 2.50
CA TYR A 187 -10.33 2.32 2.14
C TYR A 187 -9.60 3.38 1.35
N ARG A 188 -10.24 3.90 0.29
CA ARG A 188 -9.71 5.03 -0.46
C ARG A 188 -9.60 6.28 0.41
N GLY A 189 -10.62 6.53 1.23
CA GLY A 189 -10.69 7.64 2.17
C GLY A 189 -9.52 7.65 3.15
N THR A 190 -9.14 6.49 3.68
CA THR A 190 -7.99 6.35 4.60
C THR A 190 -6.70 6.86 3.97
N ARG A 191 -6.39 6.43 2.73
CA ARG A 191 -5.18 6.88 2.03
C ARG A 191 -5.20 8.38 1.75
N ILE A 192 -6.34 8.92 1.31
CA ILE A 192 -6.52 10.34 1.03
C ILE A 192 -6.35 11.16 2.32
N ALA A 193 -7.02 10.75 3.40
CA ALA A 193 -6.96 11.42 4.70
C ALA A 193 -5.55 11.46 5.29
N CYS A 194 -4.82 10.34 5.24
CA CYS A 194 -3.42 10.29 5.67
C CYS A 194 -2.55 11.25 4.83
N SER A 195 -2.71 11.25 3.51
CA SER A 195 -1.94 12.11 2.60
C SER A 195 -2.21 13.60 2.83
N LEU A 196 -3.47 13.99 2.99
CA LEU A 196 -3.86 15.37 3.31
C LEU A 196 -3.33 15.80 4.68
N SER A 197 -3.38 14.89 5.66
CA SER A 197 -2.84 15.15 7.00
C SER A 197 -1.32 15.37 6.97
N CYS A 198 -0.60 14.66 6.10
CA CYS A 198 0.83 14.93 5.87
C CYS A 198 1.06 16.38 5.42
N VAL A 199 0.30 16.86 4.43
CA VAL A 199 0.40 18.24 3.93
C VAL A 199 0.18 19.25 5.06
N LEU A 200 -0.86 19.06 5.87
CA LEU A 200 -1.15 19.94 7.01
C LEU A 200 -0.04 19.93 8.05
N ILE A 201 0.60 18.78 8.31
CA ILE A 201 1.75 18.65 9.23
C ILE A 201 3.02 19.30 8.66
N TYR A 202 3.21 19.32 7.34
CA TYR A 202 4.39 19.94 6.72
C TYR A 202 4.39 21.47 6.81
N ILE A 203 3.22 22.12 6.92
CA ILE A 203 3.12 23.57 7.07
C ILE A 203 3.86 24.09 8.33
N PRO A 204 3.57 23.60 9.56
CA PRO A 204 4.31 24.05 10.76
C PRO A 204 5.78 23.62 10.74
N ILE A 205 6.11 22.48 10.12
CA ILE A 205 7.49 22.03 9.90
C ILE A 205 8.27 23.07 9.08
N ALA A 206 7.72 23.49 7.94
CA ALA A 206 8.35 24.45 7.05
C ALA A 206 8.52 25.81 7.73
N PHE A 207 7.48 26.31 8.40
CA PHE A 207 7.52 27.59 9.11
C PHE A 207 8.60 27.60 10.20
N LYS A 208 8.67 26.55 11.03
CA LYS A 208 9.67 26.48 12.09
C LYS A 208 11.09 26.33 11.53
N SER A 209 11.28 25.56 10.47
CA SER A 209 12.58 25.37 9.82
C SER A 209 13.10 26.67 9.19
N TYR A 210 12.20 27.46 8.57
CA TYR A 210 12.54 28.78 8.03
C TYR A 210 13.01 29.74 9.13
N LYS A 211 12.29 29.81 10.25
CA LYS A 211 12.66 30.68 11.37
C LYS A 211 14.04 30.34 11.96
N VAL A 212 14.35 29.05 12.11
CA VAL A 212 15.66 28.61 12.63
C VAL A 212 16.79 29.00 11.67
N SER A 213 16.57 28.85 10.35
CA SER A 213 17.57 29.17 9.33
C SER A 213 17.89 30.67 9.25
N TYR A 214 16.96 31.54 9.61
CA TYR A 214 17.19 33.00 9.65
C TYR A 214 17.93 33.46 10.92
N GLN A 215 17.95 32.63 11.97
CA GLN A 215 18.58 32.98 13.26
C GLN A 215 20.03 32.49 13.37
N SER A 216 20.50 31.65 12.46
CA SER A 216 21.88 31.17 12.34
C SER A 216 22.69 32.05 11.40
#